data_AF-A0A0D2R255-F1
#
_entry.id   AF-A0A0D2R255-F1
#
_cell.length_a   1.000
_cell.length_b   1.000
_cell.length_c   1.000
_cell.angle_alpha   90.00
_cell.angle_beta   90.00
_cell.angle_gamma   90.00
#
_symmetry.space_group_name_H-M   'P 1'
#
loop_
_entity.id
_entity.type
_entity.pdbx_description
1 polymer ?
#
loop_
_entity_poly.entity_id
_entity_poly.type
_entity_poly.pdbx_seq_one_letter_code
_entity_poly.pdbx_strand_id
1 'polypeptide(L)'
;RKPNCNSPGSTCYDPRFIGGDGIVFYFHGKSNEHFSLVSNTSLQINGRFIGHRPAGQTRDFTWIQALGILFNSHSISLEATKAATWNSEVDHLKFSYNGEELVVPEGALSSWYSPEKEVKVKRDTAEIMVNIVPVTKEDDRVHHYKVPSDDCFAHLEVQFRFFSLSPNVDGALGRTYRPDFENPAKPGVAMPVVGGEDKYRTTSLLSLDYSTCLFSPETGSNQETTSQAKILTLDCSRGAAAEYDIICKK
;
A
#
# COMPACT_ATOMS: atom_id res chain seq x y z
N ARG A 1 -14.12 -0.22 6.72
CA ARG A 1 -13.93 -1.59 7.28
C ARG A 1 -12.44 -1.72 7.53
N LYS A 2 -12.00 -2.32 8.63
CA LYS A 2 -10.57 -2.49 8.90
C LYS A 2 -9.99 -3.65 8.06
N PRO A 3 -8.71 -3.57 7.64
CA PRO A 3 -8.00 -4.69 7.02
C PRO A 3 -8.12 -5.96 7.86
N ASN A 4 -8.33 -7.11 7.20
CA ASN A 4 -8.16 -8.41 7.85
C ASN A 4 -6.67 -8.80 7.81
N CYS A 5 -5.99 -8.59 8.94
CA CYS A 5 -4.57 -8.88 9.10
C CYS A 5 -4.19 -10.37 9.20
N ASN A 6 -5.15 -11.27 8.94
CA ASN A 6 -4.96 -12.72 8.98
C ASN A 6 -5.45 -13.43 7.71
N SER A 7 -5.68 -12.69 6.61
CA SER A 7 -6.02 -13.27 5.30
C SER A 7 -4.87 -13.15 4.30
N PRO A 8 -4.85 -13.97 3.24
CA PRO A 8 -3.96 -13.78 2.10
C PRO A 8 -3.98 -12.34 1.58
N GLY A 9 -2.81 -11.84 1.19
CA GLY A 9 -2.62 -10.47 0.73
C GLY A 9 -2.58 -9.42 1.83
N SER A 10 -2.50 -9.80 3.11
CA SER A 10 -2.35 -8.83 4.20
C SER A 10 -0.88 -8.47 4.46
N THR A 11 -0.66 -7.20 4.77
CA THR A 11 0.61 -6.61 5.22
C THR A 11 0.29 -5.77 6.46
N CYS A 12 0.19 -6.44 7.59
CA CYS A 12 -0.04 -5.83 8.90
C CYS A 12 1.00 -6.37 9.86
N TYR A 13 1.22 -5.68 10.99
CA TYR A 13 2.30 -6.04 11.92
C TYR A 13 3.64 -6.08 11.19
N ASP A 14 3.90 -5.02 10.41
CA ASP A 14 5.03 -4.95 9.50
C ASP A 14 6.35 -5.36 10.18
N PRO A 15 7.25 -6.06 9.45
CA PRO A 15 7.19 -6.33 8.02
C PRO A 15 6.58 -7.71 7.68
N ARG A 16 5.51 -8.11 8.37
CA ARG A 16 4.80 -9.38 8.13
C ARG A 16 3.87 -9.29 6.91
N PHE A 17 3.97 -10.30 6.05
CA PHE A 17 3.11 -10.51 4.89
C PHE A 17 2.42 -11.87 5.00
N ILE A 18 1.23 -11.98 4.41
CA ILE A 18 0.58 -13.27 4.13
C ILE A 18 0.48 -13.43 2.61
N GLY A 19 1.17 -14.44 2.07
CA GLY A 19 1.16 -14.73 0.65
C GLY A 19 -0.20 -15.16 0.11
N GLY A 20 -0.33 -15.18 -1.22
CA GLY A 20 -1.49 -15.74 -1.91
C GLY A 20 -1.72 -17.22 -1.60
N ASP A 21 -0.64 -17.94 -1.28
CA ASP A 21 -0.61 -19.30 -0.76
C ASP A 21 -1.07 -19.43 0.71
N GLY A 22 -1.35 -18.31 1.39
CA GLY A 22 -1.76 -18.26 2.80
C GLY A 22 -0.61 -18.40 3.80
N ILE A 23 0.64 -18.46 3.34
CA ILE A 23 1.81 -18.62 4.21
C ILE A 23 2.29 -17.25 4.70
N VAL A 24 2.59 -17.17 6.00
CA VAL A 24 3.20 -15.99 6.61
C VAL A 24 4.68 -15.92 6.25
N PHE A 25 5.14 -14.77 5.79
CA PHE A 25 6.56 -14.48 5.56
C PHE A 25 6.91 -13.05 5.95
N TYR A 26 8.19 -12.76 6.15
CA TYR A 26 8.68 -11.44 6.51
C TYR A 26 9.55 -10.86 5.40
N PHE A 27 9.19 -9.67 4.93
CA PHE A 27 9.92 -8.93 3.91
C PHE A 27 10.36 -7.58 4.49
N HIS A 28 11.60 -7.52 4.99
CA HIS A 28 12.06 -6.35 5.73
C HIS A 28 12.21 -5.10 4.85
N GLY A 29 12.48 -5.24 3.55
CA GLY A 29 12.86 -4.11 2.72
C GLY A 29 14.01 -3.33 3.37
N LYS A 30 13.92 -2.00 3.34
CA LYS A 30 14.89 -1.10 3.96
C LYS A 30 14.29 0.27 4.26
N SER A 31 14.74 0.90 5.34
CA SER A 31 14.28 2.23 5.71
C SER A 31 14.58 3.27 4.62
N ASN A 32 13.59 4.11 4.31
CA ASN A 32 13.63 5.16 3.29
C ASN A 32 13.86 4.65 1.86
N GLU A 33 13.39 3.43 1.57
CA GLU A 33 13.47 2.84 0.23
C GLU A 33 12.10 2.37 -0.27
N HIS A 34 12.02 2.11 -1.58
CA HIS A 34 10.79 1.71 -2.26
C HIS A 34 10.95 0.31 -2.86
N PHE A 35 9.87 -0.47 -2.82
CA PHE A 35 9.87 -1.85 -3.31
C PHE A 35 8.58 -2.18 -4.06
N SER A 36 8.71 -2.90 -5.18
CA SER A 36 7.61 -3.53 -5.92
C SER A 36 7.01 -4.66 -5.07
N LEU A 37 5.78 -4.43 -4.60
CA LEU A 37 5.01 -5.42 -3.85
C LEU A 37 4.25 -6.34 -4.81
N VAL A 38 3.67 -5.76 -5.86
CA VAL A 38 2.93 -6.48 -6.91
C VAL A 38 3.24 -5.87 -8.25
N SER A 39 3.52 -6.71 -9.24
CA SER A 39 3.58 -6.32 -10.64
C SER A 39 2.85 -7.32 -11.50
N ASN A 40 1.85 -6.83 -12.19
CA ASN A 40 1.06 -7.54 -13.16
C ASN A 40 0.92 -6.64 -14.39
N THR A 41 0.54 -7.20 -15.53
CA THR A 41 0.42 -6.45 -16.79
C THR A 41 -0.49 -5.22 -16.70
N SER A 42 -1.52 -5.26 -15.84
CA SER A 42 -2.50 -4.19 -15.65
C SER A 42 -2.43 -3.46 -14.30
N LEU A 43 -1.54 -3.88 -13.40
CA LEU A 43 -1.47 -3.35 -12.03
C LEU A 43 -0.05 -3.41 -11.49
N GLN A 44 0.48 -2.25 -11.09
CA GLN A 44 1.70 -2.14 -10.30
C GLN A 44 1.36 -1.60 -8.91
N ILE A 45 1.89 -2.22 -7.87
CA ILE A 45 1.83 -1.71 -6.50
C ILE A 45 3.24 -1.67 -5.93
N ASN A 46 3.68 -0.48 -5.56
CA ASN A 46 4.93 -0.24 -4.86
C ASN A 46 4.65 0.19 -3.42
N GLY A 47 5.54 -0.15 -2.50
CA GLY A 47 5.52 0.29 -1.10
C GLY A 47 6.75 1.13 -0.77
N ARG A 48 6.56 2.25 -0.06
CA ARG A 48 7.63 3.01 0.62
C ARG A 48 7.78 2.48 2.03
N PHE A 49 8.99 2.08 2.39
CA PHE A 49 9.30 1.58 3.72
C PHE A 49 9.96 2.69 4.53
N ILE A 50 9.45 2.95 5.73
CA ILE A 50 10.14 3.69 6.79
C ILE A 50 10.75 2.70 7.76
N GLY A 51 11.67 3.15 8.61
CA GLY A 51 12.25 2.28 9.59
C GLY A 51 13.05 2.96 10.67
N HIS A 52 13.37 2.18 11.69
CA HIS A 52 14.12 2.59 12.85
C HIS A 52 15.12 1.51 13.22
N ARG A 53 16.36 1.91 13.51
CA ARG A 53 17.42 1.03 14.01
C ARG A 53 17.96 1.54 15.33
N PRO A 54 17.53 0.95 16.45
CA PRO A 54 18.13 1.25 17.74
C PRO A 54 19.60 0.88 17.80
N ALA A 55 20.35 1.57 18.66
CA ALA A 55 21.74 1.23 18.93
C ALA A 55 21.87 -0.25 19.35
N GLY A 56 22.80 -0.96 18.71
CA GLY A 56 23.06 -2.38 18.94
C GLY A 56 22.26 -3.34 18.06
N GLN A 57 21.26 -2.88 17.31
CA GLN A 57 20.56 -3.72 16.35
C GLN A 57 21.31 -3.81 15.02
N THR A 58 21.31 -4.99 14.42
CA THR A 58 21.99 -5.26 13.13
C THR A 58 21.10 -4.97 11.92
N ARG A 59 19.80 -4.77 12.13
CA ARG A 59 18.77 -4.56 11.09
C ARG A 59 17.79 -3.48 11.49
N ASP A 60 17.16 -2.89 10.49
CA ASP A 60 16.05 -1.95 10.68
C ASP A 60 14.79 -2.72 11.07
N PHE A 61 14.03 -2.17 12.00
CA PHE A 61 12.59 -2.39 12.04
C PHE A 61 11.96 -1.52 10.96
N THR A 62 11.03 -2.07 10.20
CA THR A 62 10.48 -1.39 9.03
C THR A 62 8.97 -1.53 8.95
N TRP A 63 8.35 -0.48 8.40
CA TRP A 63 6.91 -0.37 8.24
C TRP A 63 6.59 0.25 6.87
N ILE A 64 5.45 -0.11 6.28
CA ILE A 64 5.00 0.46 5.02
C ILE A 64 4.37 1.82 5.32
N GLN A 65 5.03 2.90 4.90
CA GLN A 65 4.51 4.26 5.08
C GLN A 65 3.56 4.65 3.96
N ALA A 66 3.86 4.24 2.73
CA ALA A 66 3.10 4.67 1.56
C ALA A 66 2.93 3.54 0.54
N LEU A 67 1.85 3.62 -0.23
CA LEU A 67 1.61 2.80 -1.42
C LEU A 67 1.52 3.68 -2.65
N GLY A 68 2.15 3.24 -3.74
CA GLY A 68 1.97 3.75 -5.08
C GLY A 68 1.27 2.70 -5.92
N ILE A 69 0.12 3.03 -6.48
CA ILE A 69 -0.70 2.11 -7.27
C ILE A 69 -0.77 2.66 -8.69
N LEU A 70 -0.22 1.94 -9.65
CA LEU A 70 -0.30 2.31 -11.07
C LEU A 70 -1.19 1.32 -11.81
N PHE A 71 -2.07 1.86 -12.65
CA PHE A 71 -3.02 1.09 -13.46
C PHE A 71 -3.38 1.91 -14.70
N ASN A 72 -3.48 1.27 -15.86
CA ASN A 72 -3.63 1.94 -17.15
C ASN A 72 -2.58 3.08 -17.29
N SER A 73 -3.00 4.31 -17.57
CA SER A 73 -2.17 5.53 -17.60
C SER A 73 -2.24 6.36 -16.30
N HIS A 74 -2.83 5.82 -15.24
CA HIS A 74 -3.10 6.54 -14.00
C HIS A 74 -2.27 6.02 -12.83
N SER A 75 -2.14 6.87 -11.82
CA SER A 75 -1.47 6.57 -10.56
C SER A 75 -2.27 7.08 -9.38
N ILE A 76 -2.21 6.35 -8.27
CA ILE A 76 -2.72 6.74 -6.97
C ILE A 76 -1.58 6.61 -5.96
N SER A 77 -1.49 7.52 -5.01
CA SER A 77 -0.66 7.34 -3.81
C SER A 77 -1.47 7.44 -2.53
N LEU A 78 -1.14 6.59 -1.57
CA LEU A 78 -1.65 6.63 -0.19
C LEU A 78 -0.44 6.72 0.73
N GLU A 79 -0.38 7.68 1.64
CA GLU A 79 0.76 7.88 2.53
C GLU A 79 0.32 8.22 3.95
N ALA A 80 0.91 7.53 4.94
CA ALA A 80 0.83 7.90 6.34
C ALA A 80 1.70 9.13 6.63
N THR A 81 1.09 10.16 7.20
CA THR A 81 1.76 11.40 7.59
C THR A 81 2.56 11.17 8.86
N LYS A 82 3.84 11.60 8.84
CA LYS A 82 4.69 11.55 10.02
C LYS A 82 4.08 12.36 11.17
N ALA A 83 4.08 11.78 12.36
CA ALA A 83 3.62 12.41 13.59
C ALA A 83 4.55 12.05 14.76
N ALA A 84 4.84 13.00 15.64
CA ALA A 84 5.63 12.72 16.85
C ALA A 84 4.83 11.89 17.87
N THR A 85 3.55 12.22 18.03
CA THR A 85 2.61 11.50 18.88
C THR A 85 1.35 11.20 18.12
N TRP A 86 0.79 10.00 18.32
CA TRP A 86 -0.47 9.64 17.70
C TRP A 86 -1.63 10.46 18.25
N ASN A 87 -2.43 11.04 17.35
CA ASN A 87 -3.69 11.69 17.68
C ASN A 87 -4.76 11.11 16.75
N SER A 88 -5.72 10.36 17.30
CA SER A 88 -6.80 9.78 16.50
C SER A 88 -7.67 10.83 15.83
N GLU A 89 -7.76 12.05 16.36
CA GLU A 89 -8.63 13.10 15.83
C GLU A 89 -8.07 13.84 14.61
N VAL A 90 -6.84 13.55 14.22
CA VAL A 90 -6.21 14.13 13.03
C VAL A 90 -6.26 13.10 11.90
N ASP A 91 -6.55 13.54 10.69
CA ASP A 91 -6.35 12.70 9.50
C ASP A 91 -4.85 12.55 9.23
N HIS A 92 -4.37 11.30 9.34
CA HIS A 92 -2.98 10.96 9.07
C HIS A 92 -2.79 10.42 7.64
N LEU A 93 -3.84 10.43 6.80
CA LEU A 93 -3.75 9.95 5.42
C LEU A 93 -3.53 11.11 4.44
N LYS A 94 -2.50 10.97 3.61
CA LYS A 94 -2.40 11.73 2.36
C LYS A 94 -2.80 10.85 1.20
N PHE A 95 -3.65 11.39 0.34
CA PHE A 95 -4.13 10.74 -0.86
C PHE A 95 -3.80 11.61 -2.07
N SER A 96 -3.24 11.01 -3.12
CA SER A 96 -3.05 11.70 -4.40
C SER A 96 -3.53 10.84 -5.56
N TYR A 97 -3.96 11.52 -6.61
CA TYR A 97 -4.31 10.92 -7.89
C TYR A 97 -3.56 11.66 -9.00
N ASN A 98 -2.80 10.93 -9.81
CA ASN A 98 -1.98 11.50 -10.88
C ASN A 98 -1.06 12.64 -10.42
N GLY A 99 -0.57 12.56 -9.18
CA GLY A 99 0.31 13.56 -8.56
C GLY A 99 -0.41 14.77 -7.95
N GLU A 100 -1.74 14.87 -8.08
CA GLU A 100 -2.52 15.90 -7.42
C GLU A 100 -3.03 15.40 -6.06
N GLU A 101 -2.68 16.11 -4.98
CA GLU A 101 -3.15 15.81 -3.63
C GLU A 101 -4.65 16.12 -3.51
N LEU A 102 -5.39 15.19 -2.93
CA LEU A 102 -6.84 15.24 -2.83
C LEU A 102 -7.25 15.17 -1.37
N VAL A 103 -8.08 16.14 -0.96
CA VAL A 103 -8.70 16.14 0.36
C VAL A 103 -9.93 15.24 0.29
N VAL A 104 -9.87 14.08 0.95
CA VAL A 104 -11.03 13.22 1.12
C VAL A 104 -11.88 13.78 2.26
N PRO A 105 -13.15 14.16 2.04
CA PRO A 105 -13.98 14.74 3.09
C PRO A 105 -14.10 13.80 4.30
N GLU A 106 -14.13 14.35 5.51
CA GLU A 106 -14.40 13.54 6.71
C GLU A 106 -15.83 13.00 6.70
N GLY A 107 -15.99 11.69 6.86
CA GLY A 107 -17.29 11.04 6.87
C GLY A 107 -17.17 9.54 7.11
N ALA A 108 -18.17 8.95 7.78
CA ALA A 108 -18.19 7.52 8.08
C ALA A 108 -18.26 6.63 6.83
N LEU A 109 -18.31 7.20 5.62
CA LEU A 109 -18.34 6.62 4.28
C LEU A 109 -17.97 7.73 3.28
N SER A 110 -16.69 8.04 3.12
CA SER A 110 -16.26 8.98 2.07
C SER A 110 -15.77 8.19 0.87
N SER A 111 -16.32 8.50 -0.29
CA SER A 111 -16.12 7.79 -1.54
C SER A 111 -15.65 8.76 -2.60
N TRP A 112 -14.45 8.51 -3.12
CA TRP A 112 -13.86 9.34 -4.16
C TRP A 112 -13.84 8.58 -5.49
N TYR A 113 -14.10 9.32 -6.57
CA TYR A 113 -14.07 8.85 -7.96
C TYR A 113 -13.20 9.83 -8.75
N SER A 114 -12.47 9.35 -9.77
CA SER A 114 -11.78 10.26 -10.67
C SER A 114 -12.76 11.22 -11.36
N PRO A 115 -12.26 12.37 -11.86
CA PRO A 115 -13.06 13.29 -12.66
C PRO A 115 -13.81 12.61 -13.83
N GLU A 116 -13.18 11.62 -14.49
CA GLU A 116 -13.80 10.84 -15.56
C GLU A 116 -14.78 9.77 -15.06
N LYS A 117 -14.86 9.54 -13.74
CA LYS A 117 -15.52 8.39 -13.08
C LYS A 117 -14.99 7.02 -13.55
N GLU A 118 -13.84 7.02 -14.22
CA GLU A 118 -13.16 5.83 -14.74
C GLU A 118 -12.31 5.13 -13.68
N VAL A 119 -11.88 5.86 -12.65
CA VAL A 119 -11.11 5.32 -11.53
C VAL A 119 -12.06 4.72 -10.51
N LYS A 120 -12.56 3.55 -10.89
CA LYS A 120 -12.59 2.43 -9.97
C LYS A 120 -11.18 1.87 -10.09
N VAL A 121 -10.34 1.86 -9.04
CA VAL A 121 -9.21 0.92 -9.05
C VAL A 121 -9.84 -0.43 -9.35
N LYS A 122 -9.57 -0.92 -10.55
CA LYS A 122 -10.42 -1.81 -11.35
C LYS A 122 -10.99 -2.88 -10.43
N ARG A 123 -12.29 -2.83 -10.12
CA ARG A 123 -12.96 -3.79 -9.19
C ARG A 123 -12.72 -5.23 -9.65
N ASP A 124 -12.44 -5.42 -10.94
CA ASP A 124 -12.12 -6.70 -11.55
C ASP A 124 -10.66 -7.15 -11.33
N THR A 125 -9.78 -6.28 -10.81
CA THR A 125 -8.35 -6.54 -10.61
C THR A 125 -7.98 -6.62 -9.14
N ALA A 126 -8.32 -5.62 -8.32
CA ALA A 126 -7.98 -5.62 -6.89
C ALA A 126 -8.90 -4.74 -6.03
N GLU A 127 -9.10 -5.17 -4.78
CA GLU A 127 -9.63 -4.39 -3.66
C GLU A 127 -8.49 -4.17 -2.65
N ILE A 128 -8.31 -2.92 -2.19
CA ILE A 128 -7.23 -2.53 -1.28
C ILE A 128 -7.87 -1.85 -0.08
N MET A 129 -7.67 -2.43 1.09
CA MET A 129 -8.13 -1.87 2.36
C MET A 129 -6.92 -1.40 3.15
N VAL A 130 -6.96 -0.16 3.63
CA VAL A 130 -5.84 0.46 4.36
C VAL A 130 -6.34 1.00 5.71
N ASN A 131 -5.52 0.84 6.73
CA ASN A 131 -5.70 1.44 8.05
C ASN A 131 -4.38 2.09 8.46
N ILE A 132 -4.43 3.29 9.05
CA ILE A 132 -3.21 3.96 9.53
C ILE A 132 -3.11 3.76 11.02
N VAL A 133 -1.95 3.28 11.46
CA VAL A 133 -1.66 3.02 12.86
C VAL A 133 -0.29 3.56 13.24
N PRO A 134 -0.10 3.99 14.49
CA PRO A 134 1.23 4.26 15.01
C PRO A 134 1.89 2.97 15.49
N VAL A 135 3.20 3.02 15.73
CA VAL A 135 3.83 2.09 16.67
C VAL A 135 3.38 2.48 18.08
N THR A 136 2.67 1.59 18.75
CA THR A 136 2.17 1.86 20.10
C THR A 136 3.27 1.68 21.14
N LYS A 137 3.05 2.23 22.35
CA LYS A 137 3.95 1.98 23.50
C LYS A 137 4.04 0.50 23.86
N GLU A 138 2.99 -0.27 23.61
CA GLU A 138 3.00 -1.70 23.87
C GLU A 138 3.82 -2.46 22.82
N ASP A 139 3.68 -2.09 21.54
CA ASP A 139 4.52 -2.65 20.48
C ASP A 139 6.01 -2.35 20.75
N ASP A 140 6.32 -1.09 21.10
CA ASP A 140 7.66 -0.66 21.46
C ASP A 140 8.24 -1.45 22.65
N ARG A 141 7.41 -1.70 23.66
CA ARG A 141 7.79 -2.48 24.85
C ARG A 141 8.05 -3.95 24.52
N VAL A 142 7.19 -4.58 23.71
CA VAL A 142 7.26 -6.00 23.37
C VAL A 142 8.39 -6.30 22.40
N HIS A 143 8.58 -5.43 21.40
CA HIS A 143 9.56 -5.66 20.33
C HIS A 143 10.88 -4.91 20.55
N HIS A 144 10.97 -4.09 21.61
CA HIS A 144 12.14 -3.28 21.93
C HIS A 144 12.55 -2.37 20.77
N TYR A 145 11.56 -1.76 20.12
CA TYR A 145 11.80 -0.82 19.02
C TYR A 145 12.53 0.43 19.49
N LYS A 146 12.48 0.80 20.78
CA LYS A 146 13.07 2.01 21.35
C LYS A 146 12.70 3.26 20.54
N VAL A 147 11.42 3.37 20.18
CA VAL A 147 10.89 4.46 19.38
C VAL A 147 11.25 5.83 20.00
N PRO A 148 11.87 6.76 19.25
CA PRO A 148 12.20 8.09 19.73
C PRO A 148 10.96 8.96 19.96
N SER A 149 11.09 10.01 20.76
CA SER A 149 9.96 10.86 21.16
C SER A 149 9.42 11.78 20.06
N ASP A 150 10.14 11.92 18.95
CA ASP A 150 9.81 12.82 17.83
C ASP A 150 9.14 12.12 16.64
N ASP A 151 8.91 10.80 16.73
CA ASP A 151 8.26 10.02 15.68
C ASP A 151 7.55 8.79 16.23
N CYS A 152 6.25 8.64 15.98
CA CYS A 152 5.49 7.44 16.34
C CYS A 152 5.44 6.40 15.21
N PHE A 153 6.15 6.64 14.09
CA PHE A 153 6.19 5.75 12.93
C PHE A 153 4.79 5.39 12.44
N ALA A 154 3.94 6.39 12.18
CA ALA A 154 2.65 6.17 11.56
C ALA A 154 2.82 5.43 10.22
N HIS A 155 2.11 4.32 10.04
CA HIS A 155 2.27 3.40 8.93
C HIS A 155 0.95 2.73 8.54
N LEU A 156 0.98 2.00 7.43
CA LEU A 156 -0.18 1.38 6.81
C LEU A 156 -0.26 -0.09 7.20
N GLU A 157 -1.39 -0.48 7.80
CA GLU A 157 -1.87 -1.86 7.75
C GLU A 157 -2.71 -2.03 6.49
N VAL A 158 -2.38 -3.01 5.66
CA VAL A 158 -3.01 -3.18 4.35
C VAL A 158 -3.56 -4.59 4.19
N GLN A 159 -4.70 -4.71 3.52
CA GLN A 159 -5.20 -5.96 2.98
C GLN A 159 -5.48 -5.78 1.50
N PHE A 160 -4.74 -6.53 0.68
CA PHE A 160 -4.99 -6.66 -0.74
C PHE A 160 -5.87 -7.88 -1.01
N ARG A 161 -6.86 -7.71 -1.86
CA ARG A 161 -7.64 -8.80 -2.43
C ARG A 161 -7.61 -8.70 -3.94
N PHE A 162 -6.90 -9.60 -4.58
CA PHE A 162 -6.78 -9.63 -6.04
C PHE A 162 -7.83 -10.55 -6.67
N PHE A 163 -8.40 -10.12 -7.78
CA PHE A 163 -9.45 -10.85 -8.50
C PHE A 163 -8.99 -11.37 -9.86
N SER A 164 -7.99 -10.73 -10.47
CA SER A 164 -7.48 -11.08 -11.80
C SER A 164 -5.98 -10.79 -11.91
N LEU A 165 -5.17 -11.69 -11.36
CA LEU A 165 -3.72 -11.69 -11.56
C LEU A 165 -3.36 -12.65 -12.69
N SER A 166 -2.39 -12.27 -13.53
CA SER A 166 -1.82 -13.21 -14.49
C SER A 166 -1.04 -14.30 -13.77
N PRO A 167 -0.88 -15.50 -14.36
CA PRO A 167 -0.04 -16.56 -13.78
C PRO A 167 1.44 -16.16 -13.64
N ASN A 168 1.85 -15.07 -14.30
CA ASN A 168 3.22 -14.56 -14.27
C ASN A 168 3.43 -13.44 -13.25
N VAL A 169 2.40 -13.04 -12.48
CA VAL A 169 2.48 -11.95 -11.50
C VAL A 169 3.74 -12.02 -10.64
N ASP A 170 4.42 -10.88 -10.46
CA ASP A 170 5.65 -10.78 -9.69
C ASP A 170 5.54 -9.69 -8.61
N GLY A 171 6.66 -9.37 -7.96
CA GLY A 171 6.73 -8.50 -6.79
C GLY A 171 6.88 -9.31 -5.51
N ALA A 172 7.30 -8.64 -4.43
CA ALA A 172 7.60 -9.31 -3.15
C ALA A 172 6.41 -10.14 -2.63
N LEU A 173 5.19 -9.60 -2.77
CA LEU A 173 3.92 -10.26 -2.45
C LEU A 173 3.32 -10.94 -3.68
N GLY A 174 3.28 -10.28 -4.83
CA GLY A 174 2.58 -10.75 -6.03
C GLY A 174 3.06 -12.14 -6.48
N ARG A 175 4.37 -12.41 -6.41
CA ARG A 175 4.95 -13.71 -6.78
C ARG A 175 4.35 -14.91 -6.06
N THR A 176 3.80 -14.70 -4.86
CA THR A 176 3.19 -15.74 -4.01
C THR A 176 1.84 -16.21 -4.51
N TYR A 177 1.26 -15.53 -5.50
CA TYR A 177 0.01 -15.90 -6.16
C TYR A 177 0.23 -16.76 -7.42
N ARG A 178 1.49 -16.99 -7.82
CA ARG A 178 1.78 -17.81 -9.01
C ARG A 178 1.54 -19.29 -8.72
N PRO A 179 0.99 -20.07 -9.67
CA PRO A 179 0.73 -21.49 -9.49
C PRO A 179 1.99 -22.33 -9.22
N ASP A 180 3.15 -21.89 -9.72
CA ASP A 180 4.45 -22.55 -9.61
C ASP A 180 5.32 -21.98 -8.48
N PHE A 181 4.79 -21.08 -7.66
CA PHE A 181 5.55 -20.48 -6.57
C PHE A 181 5.78 -21.48 -5.44
N GLU A 182 7.04 -21.82 -5.22
CA GLU A 182 7.48 -22.55 -4.03
C GLU A 182 7.92 -21.55 -2.96
N ASN A 183 7.20 -21.51 -1.84
CA ASN A 183 7.49 -20.57 -0.77
C ASN A 183 8.77 -20.99 -0.02
N PRO A 184 9.83 -20.15 -0.01
CA PRO A 184 11.07 -20.45 0.70
C PRO A 184 10.97 -20.23 2.22
N ALA A 185 9.84 -19.70 2.72
CA ALA A 185 9.60 -19.52 4.15
C ALA A 185 9.70 -20.86 4.88
N LYS A 186 10.62 -20.93 5.84
CA LYS A 186 10.89 -22.17 6.59
C LYS A 186 9.73 -22.49 7.53
N PRO A 187 9.07 -23.66 7.40
CA PRO A 187 8.04 -24.09 8.34
C PRO A 187 8.60 -24.19 9.77
N GLY A 188 7.79 -23.81 10.77
CA GLY A 188 8.17 -23.89 12.18
C GLY A 188 9.11 -22.79 12.68
N VAL A 189 9.57 -21.88 11.81
CA VAL A 189 10.28 -20.66 12.22
C VAL A 189 9.25 -19.57 12.54
N ALA A 190 9.38 -18.93 13.71
CA ALA A 190 8.42 -17.92 14.16
C ALA A 190 8.38 -16.68 13.23
N MET A 191 9.52 -16.31 12.65
CA MET A 191 9.65 -15.20 11.70
C MET A 191 10.45 -15.62 10.46
N PRO A 192 9.82 -16.31 9.50
CA PRO A 192 10.53 -16.74 8.29
C PRO A 192 10.76 -15.56 7.36
N VAL A 193 11.96 -14.98 7.46
CA VAL A 193 12.41 -13.89 6.59
C VAL A 193 12.71 -14.43 5.20
N VAL A 194 12.07 -13.84 4.20
CA VAL A 194 12.31 -14.15 2.79
C VAL A 194 13.05 -12.97 2.18
N GLY A 195 14.35 -13.15 1.95
CA GLY A 195 15.20 -12.11 1.35
C GLY A 195 14.96 -11.91 -0.15
N GLY A 196 15.86 -11.14 -0.76
CA GLY A 196 15.78 -10.77 -2.18
C GLY A 196 15.22 -9.37 -2.40
N GLU A 197 15.30 -8.51 -1.38
CA GLU A 197 14.88 -7.12 -1.36
C GLU A 197 15.43 -6.33 -2.56
N ASP A 198 16.71 -6.54 -2.90
CA ASP A 198 17.37 -5.88 -4.02
C ASP A 198 16.67 -6.12 -5.37
N LYS A 199 16.01 -7.28 -5.54
CA LYS A 199 15.29 -7.62 -6.79
C LYS A 199 14.03 -6.79 -6.98
N TYR A 200 13.44 -6.31 -5.89
CA TYR A 200 12.16 -5.60 -5.91
C TYR A 200 12.33 -4.10 -5.73
N ARG A 201 13.55 -3.61 -5.52
CA ARG A 201 13.81 -2.19 -5.27
C ARG A 201 13.43 -1.33 -6.47
N THR A 202 12.71 -0.24 -6.22
CA THR A 202 12.40 0.81 -7.21
C THR A 202 13.04 2.14 -6.78
N THR A 203 13.27 3.08 -7.72
CA THR A 203 13.85 4.39 -7.34
C THR A 203 12.87 5.29 -6.61
N SER A 204 11.59 5.19 -6.92
CA SER A 204 10.52 5.99 -6.29
C SER A 204 9.24 5.18 -6.13
N LEU A 205 8.29 5.77 -5.39
CA LEU A 205 6.98 5.17 -5.15
C LEU A 205 6.20 4.90 -6.45
N LEU A 206 6.37 5.71 -7.49
CA LEU A 206 5.68 5.57 -8.77
C LEU A 206 6.59 5.09 -9.91
N SER A 207 7.83 4.67 -9.60
CA SER A 207 8.76 4.16 -10.61
C SER A 207 8.46 2.71 -10.99
N LEU A 208 8.78 2.37 -12.25
CA LEU A 208 8.67 1.02 -12.83
C LEU A 208 10.05 0.37 -13.06
N ASP A 209 11.10 0.93 -12.48
CA ASP A 209 12.50 0.71 -12.85
C ASP A 209 13.19 -0.43 -12.10
N TYR A 210 12.50 -1.56 -11.97
CA TYR A 210 13.04 -2.76 -11.34
C TYR A 210 13.12 -3.94 -12.33
N SER A 211 13.99 -4.91 -12.04
CA SER A 211 14.47 -5.89 -13.03
C SER A 211 13.41 -6.79 -13.67
N THR A 212 12.25 -6.93 -13.05
CA THR A 212 11.20 -7.87 -13.48
C THR A 212 9.82 -7.19 -13.55
N CYS A 213 9.79 -5.89 -13.87
CA CYS A 213 8.53 -5.16 -14.08
C CYS A 213 7.71 -5.76 -15.23
N LEU A 214 6.47 -6.14 -14.93
CA LEU A 214 5.51 -6.67 -15.90
C LEU A 214 4.48 -5.64 -16.34
N PHE A 215 4.30 -4.59 -15.53
CA PHE A 215 3.35 -3.54 -15.81
C PHE A 215 3.79 -2.71 -17.02
N SER A 216 2.85 -2.47 -17.93
CA SER A 216 3.00 -1.53 -19.03
C SER A 216 1.78 -0.61 -19.04
N PRO A 217 1.96 0.71 -18.96
CA PRO A 217 0.85 1.64 -19.13
C PRO A 217 0.17 1.42 -20.48
N GLU A 218 -1.16 1.40 -20.50
CA GLU A 218 -1.91 1.45 -21.76
C GLU A 218 -1.71 2.85 -22.36
N THR A 219 -1.05 2.96 -23.52
CA THR A 219 -0.97 4.23 -24.26
C THR A 219 -2.32 4.50 -24.90
N GLY A 220 -3.16 5.31 -24.23
CA GLY A 220 -4.34 5.89 -24.84
C GLY A 220 -3.96 6.75 -26.04
N SER A 221 -4.61 6.52 -27.19
CA SER A 221 -4.47 7.35 -28.38
C SER A 221 -4.85 8.81 -28.08
N ASN A 222 -3.98 9.74 -28.47
CA ASN A 222 -4.18 11.19 -28.39
C ASN A 222 -5.60 11.64 -28.74
N GLN A 223 -6.28 12.31 -27.80
CA GLN A 223 -7.00 13.55 -28.09
C GLN A 223 -6.84 14.51 -26.91
N GLU A 224 -6.14 15.61 -27.17
CA GLU A 224 -6.05 16.76 -26.28
C GLU A 224 -7.45 17.31 -26.00
N THR A 225 -7.78 17.59 -24.75
CA THR A 225 -8.66 18.72 -24.44
C THR A 225 -8.28 19.35 -23.11
N THR A 226 -7.64 20.51 -23.22
CA THR A 226 -7.36 21.48 -22.17
C THR A 226 -8.63 21.82 -21.37
N SER A 227 -8.65 21.69 -20.05
CA SER A 227 -9.53 22.53 -19.21
C SER A 227 -9.15 22.56 -17.72
N GLN A 228 -8.64 23.73 -17.34
CA GLN A 228 -8.83 24.47 -16.07
C GLN A 228 -9.11 23.67 -14.78
N ALA A 229 -8.11 23.71 -13.89
CA ALA A 229 -8.24 23.36 -12.48
C ALA A 229 -9.43 24.08 -11.84
N LYS A 230 -10.48 23.32 -11.53
CA LYS A 230 -11.56 23.73 -10.63
C LYS A 230 -11.35 23.06 -9.28
N ILE A 231 -11.18 23.87 -8.25
CA ILE A 231 -11.30 23.44 -6.86
C ILE A 231 -12.73 22.92 -6.68
N LEU A 232 -12.88 21.59 -6.61
CA LEU A 232 -14.16 20.91 -6.44
C LEU A 232 -14.41 20.65 -4.96
N THR A 233 -15.24 21.49 -4.33
CA THR A 233 -15.92 21.17 -3.07
C THR A 233 -17.14 20.30 -3.37
N LEU A 234 -17.21 19.09 -2.79
CA LEU A 234 -18.30 18.13 -2.96
C LEU A 234 -19.34 18.21 -1.81
N ASP A 235 -20.62 18.10 -2.17
CA ASP A 235 -21.79 18.14 -1.28
C ASP A 235 -22.44 16.73 -1.20
N CYS A 236 -22.66 16.22 0.01
CA CYS A 236 -23.15 14.87 0.31
C CYS A 236 -24.60 14.82 0.84
N SER A 237 -25.45 15.79 0.48
CA SER A 237 -26.78 15.94 1.09
C SER A 237 -27.93 15.11 0.48
N ARG A 238 -27.70 14.19 -0.46
CA ARG A 238 -28.80 13.43 -1.10
C ARG A 238 -28.54 11.94 -1.21
N GLY A 239 -29.19 11.19 -0.33
CA GLY A 239 -29.26 9.74 -0.40
C GLY A 239 -29.99 9.26 -1.66
N ALA A 240 -29.30 8.45 -2.46
CA ALA A 240 -29.90 7.53 -3.40
C ALA A 240 -29.02 6.28 -3.43
N ALA A 241 -29.66 5.12 -3.29
CA ALA A 241 -29.03 3.81 -3.30
C ALA A 241 -28.25 3.57 -4.60
N ALA A 242 -26.96 3.27 -4.50
CA ALA A 242 -26.20 2.51 -5.48
C ALA A 242 -24.81 2.17 -4.92
N GLU A 243 -24.34 0.99 -5.29
CA GLU A 243 -23.12 0.34 -4.83
C GLU A 243 -21.82 0.97 -5.41
N TYR A 244 -20.71 0.78 -4.69
CA TYR A 244 -19.28 0.75 -5.11
C TYR A 244 -18.41 1.97 -4.81
N ASP A 245 -17.57 1.84 -3.78
CA ASP A 245 -16.80 2.94 -3.20
C ASP A 245 -15.32 2.57 -2.95
N ILE A 246 -14.37 3.49 -3.21
CA ILE A 246 -13.12 3.56 -2.43
C ILE A 246 -13.52 4.14 -1.08
N ILE A 247 -13.66 3.27 -0.08
CA ILE A 247 -14.09 3.67 1.26
C ILE A 247 -12.85 3.97 2.10
N CYS A 248 -12.46 5.24 2.17
CA CYS A 248 -11.60 5.70 3.25
C CYS A 248 -12.50 5.93 4.47
N LYS A 249 -12.30 5.13 5.51
CA LYS A 249 -12.99 5.25 6.80
C LYS A 249 -11.95 5.16 7.91
N LYS A 250 -12.01 6.12 8.83
CA LYS A 250 -11.37 6.05 10.15
C LYS A 250 -11.87 4.83 10.94
#